data_AF-F7KLY7-F1
#
_entry.id   AF-F7KLY7-F1
#
_cell.length_a   1.000
_cell.length_b   1.000
_cell.length_c   1.000
_cell.angle_alpha   90.00
_cell.angle_beta   90.00
_cell.angle_gamma   90.00
#
_symmetry.space_group_name_H-M   'P 1'
#
loop_
_entity.id
_entity.type
_entity.pdbx_description
1 polymer ?
#
loop_
_entity_poly.entity_id
_entity_poly.type
_entity_poly.pdbx_seq_one_letter_code
_entity_poly.pdbx_strand_id
1 'polypeptide(L)'
;MNNKHLTFDDRLAIQAGLQQGLKVAQIAKNIGKDRATVGREIKAHRKLVATSKGNSCVRHDTCTKVPECRQGCFRGKRQCQTACGGCNSGCPEYQEEFCSGYEKSPFVCNACGNRLRCRLRRMLYDAKHAQEQYEKIRSESRRGISLTEEELVRINDTISPLIKQGQSIPAICGMYRDELPVTDRTIYSYIDAGILDARNIDLRRKLRRPERKKSGPVLRVDKKCHMGRAYGDYQAYMAQNPDAMVSQMDSVVIHKGGQAILTVLFTTCDLQLMFLRDRNTAASVTEIFKKLRVQLGGERFQALFQVILTDRGSEFTDPTRIEADTETGEIQCRVFYCEPMNSNQKSNCERNHEFIRYVIPKGQARDRYAEEEIREMMNHINSYPRKKWNGQAPIDLFKKIYGEETATLLGLEKIPSASITLTPALFTR
;
A
#
# COMPACT_ATOMS: atom_id res chain seq x y z
N MET A 1 -0.53 -10.18 34.83
CA MET A 1 -1.33 -9.51 33.77
C MET A 1 -1.72 -8.12 34.26
N ASN A 2 -0.95 -7.10 33.88
CA ASN A 2 -1.13 -5.73 34.40
C ASN A 2 -2.05 -4.94 33.46
N ASN A 3 -3.36 -4.96 33.73
CA ASN A 3 -4.33 -4.10 33.03
C ASN A 3 -4.12 -2.64 33.47
N LYS A 4 -3.13 -1.97 32.84
CA LYS A 4 -2.78 -0.55 33.07
C LYS A 4 -3.92 0.42 32.76
N HIS A 5 -4.91 0.00 31.95
CA HIS A 5 -6.06 0.82 31.57
C HIS A 5 -7.35 0.25 32.18
N LEU A 6 -8.30 1.15 32.48
CA LEU A 6 -9.68 0.77 32.80
C LEU A 6 -10.39 0.31 31.52
N THR A 7 -11.07 -0.81 31.61
CA THR A 7 -11.92 -1.35 30.55
C THR A 7 -13.27 -0.63 30.52
N PHE A 8 -14.08 -0.88 29.48
CA PHE A 8 -15.44 -0.35 29.45
C PHE A 8 -16.31 -0.94 30.58
N ASP A 9 -16.14 -2.22 30.89
CA ASP A 9 -16.84 -2.89 32.00
C ASP A 9 -16.46 -2.29 33.36
N ASP A 10 -15.18 -1.96 33.56
CA ASP A 10 -14.73 -1.23 34.76
C ASP A 10 -15.47 0.10 34.89
N ARG A 11 -15.62 0.85 33.79
CA ARG A 11 -16.33 2.14 33.76
C ARG A 11 -17.83 1.99 34.02
N LEU A 12 -18.46 0.94 33.48
CA LEU A 12 -19.86 0.60 33.77
C LEU A 12 -20.06 0.27 35.25
N ALA A 13 -19.16 -0.52 35.83
CA ALA A 13 -19.18 -0.85 37.25
C ALA A 13 -18.98 0.39 38.14
N ILE A 14 -18.10 1.32 37.74
CA ILE A 14 -17.95 2.62 38.41
C ILE A 14 -19.26 3.42 38.36
N GLN A 15 -19.89 3.53 37.19
CA GLN A 15 -21.16 4.23 37.05
C GLN A 15 -22.26 3.61 37.92
N ALA A 16 -22.41 2.29 37.91
CA ALA A 16 -23.41 1.58 38.70
C ALA A 16 -23.17 1.77 40.20
N GLY A 17 -21.93 1.63 40.67
CA GLY A 17 -21.57 1.85 42.08
C GLY A 17 -21.82 3.29 42.53
N LEU A 18 -21.55 4.27 41.66
CA LEU A 18 -21.84 5.68 41.92
C LEU A 18 -23.34 5.98 41.97
N GLN A 19 -24.17 5.27 41.20
CA GLN A 19 -25.63 5.39 41.25
C GLN A 19 -26.22 4.75 42.52
N GLN A 20 -25.60 3.68 43.02
CA GLN A 20 -25.95 3.02 44.29
C GLN A 20 -25.45 3.78 45.52
N GLY A 21 -24.68 4.87 45.35
CA GLY A 21 -24.14 5.66 46.46
C GLY A 21 -22.95 5.01 47.17
N LEU A 22 -22.28 4.04 46.54
CA LEU A 22 -21.09 3.41 47.09
C LEU A 22 -19.92 4.41 47.19
N LYS A 23 -19.10 4.26 48.23
CA LYS A 23 -17.85 5.02 48.38
C LYS A 23 -16.85 4.60 47.30
N VAL A 24 -16.04 5.55 46.80
CA VAL A 24 -15.01 5.29 45.77
C VAL A 24 -14.07 4.13 46.16
N ALA A 25 -13.74 3.99 47.45
CA ALA A 25 -12.93 2.88 47.96
C ALA A 25 -13.62 1.51 47.78
N GLN A 26 -14.93 1.44 47.97
CA GLN A 26 -15.70 0.21 47.77
C GLN A 26 -15.81 -0.14 46.28
N ILE A 27 -16.07 0.87 45.44
CA ILE A 27 -16.11 0.69 43.99
C ILE A 27 -14.77 0.15 43.48
N ALA A 28 -13.67 0.75 43.93
CA ALA A 28 -12.32 0.33 43.58
C ALA A 28 -12.02 -1.12 44.00
N LYS A 29 -12.42 -1.51 45.22
CA LYS A 29 -12.32 -2.89 45.70
C LYS A 29 -13.13 -3.86 44.82
N ASN A 30 -14.35 -3.50 44.44
CA ASN A 30 -15.24 -4.35 43.65
C ASN A 30 -14.70 -4.63 42.24
N ILE A 31 -13.96 -3.70 41.64
CA ILE A 31 -13.36 -3.86 40.30
C ILE A 31 -11.87 -4.26 40.35
N GLY A 32 -11.32 -4.52 41.55
CA GLY A 32 -9.91 -4.90 41.71
C GLY A 32 -8.91 -3.81 41.27
N LYS A 33 -9.24 -2.53 41.46
CA LYS A 33 -8.38 -1.38 41.10
C LYS A 33 -8.02 -0.54 42.33
N ASP A 34 -6.97 0.26 42.19
CA ASP A 34 -6.58 1.21 43.24
C ASP A 34 -7.60 2.37 43.37
N ARG A 35 -7.83 2.81 44.62
CA ARG A 35 -8.78 3.89 44.94
C ARG A 35 -8.45 5.20 44.20
N ALA A 36 -7.18 5.55 44.08
CA ALA A 36 -6.75 6.78 43.41
C ALA A 36 -6.96 6.70 41.90
N THR A 37 -6.86 5.52 41.29
CA THR A 37 -7.16 5.30 39.87
C THR A 37 -8.64 5.57 39.59
N VAL A 38 -9.55 5.00 40.38
CA VAL A 38 -10.99 5.25 40.24
C VAL A 38 -11.34 6.70 40.52
N GLY A 39 -10.73 7.30 41.55
CA GLY A 39 -10.93 8.73 41.86
C GLY A 39 -10.48 9.67 40.73
N ARG A 40 -9.33 9.41 40.12
CA ARG A 40 -8.83 10.19 38.97
C ARG A 40 -9.71 10.03 37.74
N GLU A 41 -10.13 8.81 37.42
CA GLU A 41 -11.06 8.51 36.33
C GLU A 41 -12.37 9.32 36.49
N ILE A 42 -13.00 9.26 37.67
CA ILE A 42 -14.26 9.97 37.92
C ILE A 42 -14.05 11.49 37.80
N LYS A 43 -12.97 12.02 38.37
CA LYS A 43 -12.69 13.46 38.36
C LYS A 43 -12.37 13.97 36.95
N ALA A 44 -11.68 13.19 36.14
CA ALA A 44 -11.28 13.55 34.78
C ALA A 44 -12.45 13.49 33.77
N HIS A 45 -13.35 12.52 33.92
CA HIS A 45 -14.40 12.22 32.93
C HIS A 45 -15.83 12.54 33.38
N ARG A 46 -15.98 13.31 34.46
CA ARG A 46 -17.28 13.85 34.88
C ARG A 46 -17.76 14.94 33.92
N LYS A 47 -19.06 14.97 33.64
CA LYS A 47 -19.71 15.96 32.77
C LYS A 47 -20.74 16.79 33.51
N LEU A 48 -20.80 18.08 33.20
CA LEU A 48 -21.77 19.00 33.80
C LEU A 48 -23.08 19.00 33.01
N VAL A 49 -24.13 18.40 33.58
CA VAL A 49 -25.44 18.22 32.94
C VAL A 49 -26.44 19.25 33.48
N ALA A 50 -27.11 19.95 32.56
CA ALA A 50 -28.25 20.80 32.89
C ALA A 50 -29.48 19.93 33.20
N THR A 51 -29.78 19.75 34.49
CA THR A 51 -30.90 18.90 34.91
C THR A 51 -31.99 19.65 35.66
N SER A 52 -31.76 20.91 36.03
CA SER A 52 -32.72 21.78 36.71
C SER A 52 -33.18 22.87 35.74
N LYS A 53 -34.48 23.17 35.76
CA LYS A 53 -35.03 24.40 35.14
C LYS A 53 -35.00 25.58 36.11
N GLY A 54 -34.24 25.46 37.22
CA GLY A 54 -34.18 26.41 38.32
C GLY A 54 -33.09 27.47 38.14
N ASN A 55 -33.11 28.47 39.01
CA ASN A 55 -32.13 29.56 38.99
C ASN A 55 -30.82 29.09 39.63
N SER A 56 -29.76 28.97 38.84
CA SER A 56 -28.42 28.58 39.32
C SER A 56 -27.50 29.77 39.57
N CYS A 57 -28.04 30.99 39.67
CA CYS A 57 -27.26 32.17 39.98
C CYS A 57 -26.81 32.17 41.45
N VAL A 58 -25.59 32.65 41.72
CA VAL A 58 -25.07 32.86 43.09
C VAL A 58 -25.98 33.83 43.87
N ARG A 59 -26.52 34.85 43.19
CA ARG A 59 -27.36 35.91 43.80
C ARG A 59 -28.85 35.58 43.75
N HIS A 60 -29.23 34.30 43.63
CA HIS A 60 -30.61 33.94 43.33
C HIS A 60 -31.62 34.43 44.39
N ASP A 61 -31.24 34.48 45.67
CA ASP A 61 -32.07 34.90 46.81
C ASP A 61 -31.95 36.39 47.15
N THR A 62 -30.83 37.01 46.77
CA THR A 62 -30.43 38.38 47.11
C THR A 62 -30.50 39.36 45.94
N CYS A 63 -30.93 38.91 44.75
CA CYS A 63 -30.99 39.75 43.56
C CYS A 63 -32.03 40.89 43.69
N THR A 64 -31.55 42.12 43.55
CA THR A 64 -32.35 43.36 43.62
C THR A 64 -33.05 43.71 42.31
N LYS A 65 -32.57 43.20 41.17
CA LYS A 65 -33.12 43.44 39.81
C LYS A 65 -34.33 42.57 39.46
N VAL A 66 -34.75 41.73 40.39
CA VAL A 66 -35.89 40.83 40.24
C VAL A 66 -37.17 41.55 39.78
N PRO A 67 -37.52 42.77 40.24
CA PRO A 67 -38.70 43.49 39.75
C PRO A 67 -38.61 43.89 38.26
N GLU A 68 -37.44 44.29 37.78
CA GLU A 68 -37.18 44.72 36.39
C GLU A 68 -37.18 43.54 35.43
N CYS A 69 -36.51 42.44 35.80
CA CYS A 69 -36.47 41.21 34.99
C CYS A 69 -37.84 40.53 34.82
N ARG A 70 -38.86 40.95 35.60
CA ARG A 70 -40.20 40.35 35.63
C ARG A 70 -41.21 41.02 34.69
N GLN A 71 -40.89 42.15 34.07
CA GLN A 71 -41.83 42.90 33.21
C GLN A 71 -42.26 42.14 31.93
N GLY A 72 -41.63 40.99 31.61
CA GLY A 72 -42.02 40.09 30.51
C GLY A 72 -42.00 38.59 30.83
N CYS A 73 -42.07 38.19 32.11
CA CYS A 73 -41.90 36.78 32.51
C CYS A 73 -43.23 36.01 32.64
N PHE A 74 -43.45 35.00 31.78
CA PHE A 74 -44.65 34.15 31.75
C PHE A 74 -44.90 33.32 33.04
N ARG A 75 -43.90 33.14 33.92
CA ARG A 75 -43.99 32.24 35.11
C ARG A 75 -44.39 32.92 36.43
N GLY A 76 -44.68 34.22 36.43
CA GLY A 76 -45.21 34.96 37.59
C GLY A 76 -44.23 35.21 38.75
N LYS A 77 -44.65 36.08 39.69
CA LYS A 77 -43.80 36.77 40.68
C LYS A 77 -43.17 35.92 41.81
N ARG A 78 -43.47 34.63 41.98
CA ARG A 78 -43.05 33.90 43.23
C ARG A 78 -41.91 32.89 43.08
N GLN A 79 -41.46 32.56 41.87
CA GLN A 79 -40.53 31.43 41.64
C GLN A 79 -39.22 31.80 40.93
N CYS A 80 -38.94 33.09 40.73
CA CYS A 80 -37.76 33.59 40.00
C CYS A 80 -36.42 33.25 40.71
N GLN A 81 -36.45 33.15 42.04
CA GLN A 81 -35.28 32.87 42.86
C GLN A 81 -34.97 31.36 42.99
N THR A 82 -35.87 30.48 42.56
CA THR A 82 -35.76 29.03 42.84
C THR A 82 -36.03 28.17 41.60
N ALA A 83 -37.22 28.25 41.00
CA ALA A 83 -37.67 27.32 39.96
C ALA A 83 -37.68 27.91 38.52
N CYS A 84 -37.28 29.17 38.34
CA CYS A 84 -37.18 29.81 37.02
C CYS A 84 -35.72 29.91 36.56
N GLY A 85 -35.39 29.26 35.45
CA GLY A 85 -34.05 29.30 34.84
C GLY A 85 -33.84 30.46 33.85
N GLY A 86 -34.78 31.41 33.74
CA GLY A 86 -34.68 32.53 32.78
C GLY A 86 -33.45 33.42 33.01
N CYS A 87 -32.99 33.54 34.26
CA CYS A 87 -31.76 34.26 34.58
C CYS A 87 -30.52 33.58 33.99
N ASN A 88 -30.51 32.24 33.87
CA ASN A 88 -29.33 31.49 33.45
C ASN A 88 -28.95 31.73 31.97
N SER A 89 -29.90 32.18 31.14
CA SER A 89 -29.70 32.42 29.71
C SER A 89 -29.89 33.88 29.28
N GLY A 90 -30.56 34.70 30.09
CA GLY A 90 -30.99 36.05 29.69
C GLY A 90 -30.56 37.19 30.61
N CYS A 91 -29.84 36.92 31.71
CA CYS A 91 -29.37 37.97 32.61
C CYS A 91 -27.90 38.35 32.32
N PRO A 92 -27.59 39.63 32.04
CA PRO A 92 -26.21 40.09 31.81
C PRO A 92 -25.30 39.96 33.02
N GLU A 93 -25.86 39.97 34.24
CA GLU A 93 -25.15 39.83 35.51
C GLU A 93 -25.24 38.41 36.10
N TYR A 94 -25.60 37.43 35.26
CA TYR A 94 -25.66 36.04 35.71
C TYR A 94 -24.26 35.54 36.10
N GLN A 95 -24.16 35.03 37.33
CA GLN A 95 -22.97 34.32 37.80
C GLN A 95 -23.37 32.93 38.25
N GLU A 96 -22.87 31.90 37.57
CA GLU A 96 -23.20 30.50 37.86
C GLU A 96 -22.65 30.06 39.21
N GLU A 97 -23.52 29.48 40.03
CA GLU A 97 -23.16 28.85 41.28
C GLU A 97 -22.89 27.36 41.08
N PHE A 98 -21.78 26.89 41.67
CA PHE A 98 -21.38 25.49 41.64
C PHE A 98 -21.56 24.84 43.00
N CYS A 99 -21.89 23.55 42.99
CA CYS A 99 -22.03 22.79 44.22
C CYS A 99 -20.65 22.54 44.86
N SER A 100 -20.48 22.90 46.14
CA SER A 100 -19.27 22.58 46.92
C SER A 100 -18.99 21.07 47.02
N GLY A 101 -20.00 20.23 46.79
CA GLY A 101 -19.86 18.78 46.69
C GLY A 101 -18.94 18.32 45.55
N TYR A 102 -18.60 19.17 44.58
CA TYR A 102 -17.69 18.83 43.48
C TYR A 102 -16.23 18.67 43.89
N GLU A 103 -15.88 19.20 45.07
CA GLU A 103 -14.54 19.13 45.64
C GLU A 103 -14.37 17.91 46.55
N LYS A 104 -15.48 17.29 46.98
CA LYS A 104 -15.48 16.13 47.87
C LYS A 104 -15.79 14.85 47.12
N SER A 105 -15.09 13.76 47.45
CA SER A 105 -15.37 12.43 46.89
C SER A 105 -16.85 12.05 47.10
N PRO A 106 -17.58 11.57 46.08
CA PRO A 106 -17.10 11.05 44.79
C PRO A 106 -17.02 12.07 43.64
N PHE A 107 -17.07 13.38 43.92
CA PHE A 107 -16.93 14.46 42.93
C PHE A 107 -18.09 14.61 41.93
N VAL A 108 -19.16 13.82 42.09
CA VAL A 108 -20.32 13.73 41.20
C VAL A 108 -21.63 13.57 41.97
N CYS A 109 -22.75 13.85 41.31
CA CYS A 109 -24.11 13.86 41.84
C CYS A 109 -24.91 12.58 41.54
N ASN A 110 -24.28 11.52 41.04
CA ASN A 110 -24.97 10.29 40.58
C ASN A 110 -25.96 9.74 41.63
N ALA A 111 -25.59 9.74 42.92
CA ALA A 111 -26.43 9.33 44.05
C ALA A 111 -26.75 10.48 45.04
N CYS A 112 -26.76 11.73 44.60
CA CYS A 112 -27.05 12.85 45.49
C CYS A 112 -28.51 12.80 46.01
N GLY A 113 -28.71 12.71 47.33
CA GLY A 113 -30.06 12.68 47.93
C GLY A 113 -30.89 13.93 47.68
N ASN A 114 -30.25 15.08 47.50
CA ASN A 114 -30.91 16.35 47.18
C ASN A 114 -31.19 16.52 45.68
N ARG A 115 -31.00 15.48 44.86
CA ARG A 115 -31.10 15.56 43.39
C ARG A 115 -32.41 16.22 42.96
N LEU A 116 -33.56 15.76 43.45
CA LEU A 116 -34.87 16.24 43.02
C LEU A 116 -35.14 17.73 43.31
N ARG A 117 -34.52 18.30 44.35
CA ARG A 117 -34.72 19.70 44.78
C ARG A 117 -33.55 20.61 44.42
N CYS A 118 -32.45 20.07 43.91
CA CYS A 118 -31.24 20.82 43.59
C CYS A 118 -31.48 21.74 42.38
N ARG A 119 -31.27 23.05 42.57
CA ARG A 119 -31.36 24.08 41.52
C ARG A 119 -30.12 24.18 40.65
N LEU A 120 -28.98 23.68 41.12
CA LEU A 120 -27.69 23.77 40.42
C LEU A 120 -27.60 22.73 39.29
N ARG A 121 -26.80 23.03 38.26
CA ARG A 121 -26.38 22.02 37.28
C ARG A 121 -25.68 20.89 38.01
N ARG A 122 -25.79 19.66 37.52
CA ARG A 122 -25.26 18.47 38.20
C ARG A 122 -24.03 17.95 37.49
N MET A 123 -23.01 17.61 38.26
CA MET A 123 -21.85 16.91 37.76
C MET A 123 -22.13 15.41 37.76
N LEU A 124 -22.12 14.74 36.61
CA LEU A 124 -22.42 13.31 36.50
C LEU A 124 -21.27 12.54 35.86
N TYR A 125 -21.00 11.35 36.37
CA TYR A 125 -20.16 10.37 35.69
C TYR A 125 -21.01 9.47 34.82
N ASP A 126 -20.59 9.26 33.58
CA ASP A 126 -21.26 8.46 32.57
C ASP A 126 -20.20 7.64 31.83
N ALA A 127 -20.30 6.32 31.93
CA ALA A 127 -19.30 5.37 31.44
C ALA A 127 -19.08 5.48 29.93
N LYS A 128 -20.15 5.68 29.17
CA LYS A 128 -20.09 5.88 27.71
C LYS A 128 -19.29 7.13 27.37
N HIS A 129 -19.63 8.26 27.98
CA HIS A 129 -18.88 9.50 27.79
C HIS A 129 -17.40 9.38 28.19
N ALA A 130 -17.11 8.73 29.32
CA ALA A 130 -15.75 8.52 29.78
C ALA A 130 -14.93 7.65 28.81
N GLN A 131 -15.54 6.60 28.26
CA GLN A 131 -14.92 5.74 27.26
C GLN A 131 -14.61 6.50 25.96
N GLU A 132 -15.59 7.26 25.45
CA GLU A 132 -15.41 8.08 24.23
C GLU A 132 -14.27 9.10 24.40
N GLN A 133 -14.19 9.78 25.55
CA GLN A 133 -13.10 10.71 25.84
C GLN A 133 -11.75 10.01 25.94
N TYR A 134 -11.68 8.85 26.61
CA TYR A 134 -10.46 8.06 26.71
C TYR A 134 -9.95 7.62 25.33
N GLU A 135 -10.84 7.12 24.47
CA GLU A 135 -10.49 6.71 23.10
C GLU A 135 -10.04 7.88 22.24
N LYS A 136 -10.71 9.04 22.37
CA LYS A 136 -10.32 10.27 21.67
C LYS A 136 -8.92 10.73 22.06
N ILE A 137 -8.64 10.84 23.37
CA ILE A 137 -7.31 11.24 23.88
C ILE A 137 -6.24 10.22 23.45
N ARG A 138 -6.56 8.92 23.49
CA ARG A 138 -5.65 7.86 23.04
C ARG A 138 -5.36 7.93 21.54
N SER A 139 -6.34 8.32 20.74
CA SER A 139 -6.18 8.55 19.30
C SER A 139 -5.33 9.79 19.05
N GLU A 140 -5.66 10.92 19.68
CA GLU A 140 -4.97 12.20 19.52
C GLU A 140 -3.51 12.17 19.98
N SER A 141 -3.22 11.55 21.12
CA SER A 141 -1.83 11.35 21.59
C SER A 141 -0.97 10.48 20.67
N ARG A 142 -1.59 9.78 19.71
CA ARG A 142 -0.92 8.94 18.72
C ARG A 142 -1.04 9.51 17.30
N ARG A 143 -1.62 10.70 17.15
CA ARG A 143 -1.66 11.44 15.90
C ARG A 143 -0.44 12.35 15.85
N GLY A 144 0.33 12.21 14.79
CA GLY A 144 1.55 12.98 14.56
C GLY A 144 2.65 12.10 13.98
N ILE A 145 3.65 12.75 13.39
CA ILE A 145 4.89 12.09 13.00
C ILE A 145 5.76 12.03 14.26
N SER A 146 6.13 10.83 14.70
CA SER A 146 7.03 10.65 15.84
C SER A 146 8.50 10.87 15.51
N LEU A 147 8.80 11.28 14.28
CA LEU A 147 10.14 11.57 13.79
C LEU A 147 10.46 13.04 13.94
N THR A 148 11.73 13.33 14.12
CA THR A 148 12.31 14.67 14.03
C THR A 148 12.25 15.20 12.59
N GLU A 149 12.39 16.51 12.43
CA GLU A 149 12.43 17.15 11.12
C GLU A 149 13.64 16.66 10.31
N GLU A 150 14.79 16.47 10.96
CA GLU A 150 16.01 15.96 10.32
C GLU A 150 15.84 14.52 9.83
N GLU A 151 15.19 13.65 10.60
CA GLU A 151 14.88 12.28 10.19
C GLU A 151 13.93 12.26 8.99
N LEU A 152 12.92 13.15 8.99
CA LEU A 152 11.96 13.24 7.90
C LEU A 152 12.63 13.73 6.60
N VAL A 153 13.51 14.72 6.69
CA VAL A 153 14.31 15.21 5.55
C VAL A 153 15.19 14.09 5.00
N ARG A 154 15.91 13.34 5.84
CA ARG A 154 16.73 12.20 5.40
C ARG A 154 15.91 11.14 4.67
N ILE A 155 14.72 10.81 5.20
CA ILE A 155 13.81 9.86 4.55
C ILE A 155 13.36 10.41 3.19
N ASN A 156 13.00 11.69 3.12
CA ASN A 156 12.60 12.33 1.87
C ASN A 156 13.72 12.29 0.82
N ASP A 157 14.92 12.72 1.19
CA ASP A 157 16.07 12.82 0.28
C ASP A 157 16.52 11.45 -0.24
N THR A 158 16.31 10.39 0.55
CA THR A 158 16.61 9.02 0.14
C THR A 158 15.51 8.43 -0.74
N ILE A 159 14.24 8.54 -0.32
CA ILE A 159 13.13 7.81 -0.93
C ILE A 159 12.57 8.53 -2.15
N SER A 160 12.38 9.85 -2.07
CA SER A 160 11.69 10.63 -3.10
C SER A 160 12.35 10.52 -4.49
N PRO A 161 13.69 10.62 -4.61
CA PRO A 161 14.36 10.45 -5.91
C PRO A 161 14.16 9.06 -6.51
N LEU A 162 14.24 8.00 -5.69
CA LEU A 162 14.10 6.61 -6.14
C LEU A 162 12.67 6.30 -6.59
N ILE A 163 11.66 6.84 -5.90
CA ILE A 163 10.26 6.74 -6.35
C ILE A 163 10.09 7.45 -7.70
N LYS A 164 10.67 8.63 -7.87
CA LYS A 164 10.62 9.39 -9.15
C LYS A 164 11.37 8.67 -10.29
N GLN A 165 12.40 7.89 -9.98
CA GLN A 165 13.03 6.94 -10.91
C GLN A 165 12.15 5.71 -11.20
N GLY A 166 11.00 5.58 -10.55
CA GLY A 166 10.04 4.50 -10.73
C GLY A 166 10.28 3.30 -9.81
N GLN A 167 11.16 3.35 -8.82
CA GLN A 167 11.30 2.23 -7.91
C GLN A 167 10.07 2.10 -7.00
N SER A 168 9.65 0.86 -6.71
CA SER A 168 8.52 0.64 -5.81
C SER A 168 8.94 0.81 -4.35
N ILE A 169 8.04 1.33 -3.51
CA ILE A 169 8.29 1.48 -2.06
C ILE A 169 8.81 0.18 -1.42
N PRO A 170 8.20 -1.00 -1.64
CA PRO A 170 8.73 -2.24 -1.05
C PRO A 170 10.17 -2.58 -1.49
N ALA A 171 10.58 -2.20 -2.71
CA ALA A 171 11.94 -2.42 -3.17
C ALA A 171 12.91 -1.46 -2.48
N ILE A 172 12.54 -0.18 -2.36
CA ILE A 172 13.32 0.84 -1.65
C ILE A 172 13.48 0.47 -0.18
N CYS A 173 12.39 0.11 0.51
CA CYS A 173 12.41 -0.33 1.90
C CYS A 173 13.23 -1.61 2.11
N GLY A 174 13.26 -2.50 1.12
CA GLY A 174 14.10 -3.69 1.16
C GLY A 174 15.59 -3.36 1.09
N MET A 175 15.95 -2.36 0.29
CA MET A 175 17.34 -1.90 0.12
C MET A 175 17.85 -1.10 1.33
N TYR A 176 17.02 -0.21 1.88
CA TYR A 176 17.41 0.69 2.98
C TYR A 176 16.78 0.28 4.32
N ARG A 177 16.52 -1.02 4.54
CA ARG A 177 15.82 -1.47 5.75
C ARG A 177 16.53 -1.06 7.04
N ASP A 178 17.86 -1.08 7.04
CA ASP A 178 18.66 -0.75 8.22
C ASP A 178 18.79 0.77 8.44
N GLU A 179 18.58 1.56 7.39
CA GLU A 179 18.66 3.03 7.41
C GLU A 179 17.30 3.70 7.61
N LEU A 180 16.20 3.02 7.26
CA LEU A 180 14.84 3.56 7.34
C LEU A 180 14.17 3.17 8.68
N PRO A 181 13.87 4.14 9.56
CA PRO A 181 13.18 3.87 10.82
C PRO A 181 11.68 3.60 10.64
N VAL A 182 11.18 3.56 9.40
CA VAL A 182 9.76 3.53 9.06
C VAL A 182 9.40 2.37 8.15
N THR A 183 8.15 1.91 8.29
CA THR A 183 7.61 0.83 7.45
C THR A 183 7.09 1.35 6.11
N ASP A 184 6.93 0.45 5.13
CA ASP A 184 6.29 0.74 3.83
C ASP A 184 4.96 1.50 4.00
N ARG A 185 4.14 1.09 4.98
CA ARG A 185 2.83 1.69 5.26
C ARG A 185 2.96 3.15 5.69
N THR A 186 3.98 3.45 6.50
CA THR A 186 4.25 4.80 6.97
C THR A 186 4.66 5.70 5.81
N ILE A 187 5.52 5.20 4.90
CA ILE A 187 5.93 5.94 3.69
C ILE A 187 4.73 6.23 2.79
N TYR A 188 3.84 5.25 2.56
CA TYR A 188 2.59 5.49 1.84
C TYR A 188 1.74 6.59 2.51
N SER A 189 1.62 6.56 3.84
CA SER A 189 0.88 7.58 4.59
C SER A 189 1.50 8.97 4.47
N TYR A 190 2.83 9.09 4.41
CA TYR A 190 3.52 10.37 4.26
C TYR A 190 3.32 10.94 2.85
N ILE A 191 3.38 10.11 1.81
CA ILE A 191 3.08 10.52 0.44
C ILE A 191 1.62 10.98 0.31
N ASP A 192 0.68 10.24 0.92
CA ASP A 192 -0.74 10.60 0.91
C ASP A 192 -1.03 11.93 1.60
N ALA A 193 -0.33 12.20 2.69
CA ALA A 193 -0.42 13.47 3.40
C ALA A 193 0.39 14.60 2.73
N GLY A 194 1.12 14.32 1.64
CA GLY A 194 1.92 15.31 0.91
C GLY A 194 3.17 15.78 1.68
N ILE A 195 3.67 14.95 2.59
CA ILE A 195 4.80 15.25 3.49
C ILE A 195 6.15 15.01 2.79
N LEU A 196 6.18 14.08 1.83
CA LEU A 196 7.36 13.83 1.00
C LEU A 196 7.21 14.52 -0.36
N ASP A 197 8.34 14.79 -1.01
CA ASP A 197 8.39 15.34 -2.37
C ASP A 197 7.85 14.38 -3.43
N ALA A 198 7.95 13.06 -3.19
CA ALA A 198 7.26 12.06 -3.99
C ALA A 198 5.76 12.13 -3.76
N ARG A 199 5.00 12.13 -4.85
CA ARG A 199 3.55 12.33 -4.87
C ARG A 199 2.86 11.06 -5.33
N ASN A 200 1.55 10.99 -5.11
CA ASN A 200 0.72 9.88 -5.59
C ASN A 200 0.79 9.65 -7.10
N ILE A 201 1.14 10.68 -7.90
CA ILE A 201 1.38 10.58 -9.35
C ILE A 201 2.64 9.79 -9.69
N ASP A 202 3.62 9.75 -8.80
CA ASP A 202 4.88 9.02 -8.98
C ASP A 202 4.71 7.52 -8.64
N LEU A 203 3.59 7.16 -8.00
CA LEU A 203 3.26 5.78 -7.65
C LEU A 203 2.57 5.04 -8.81
N ARG A 204 3.30 4.08 -9.39
CA ARG A 204 2.94 3.29 -10.60
C ARG A 204 1.48 2.83 -10.74
N ARG A 205 0.86 2.38 -9.65
CA ARG A 205 -0.45 1.69 -9.69
C ARG A 205 -1.61 2.53 -9.13
N LYS A 206 -1.35 3.71 -8.57
CA LYS A 206 -2.37 4.44 -7.80
C LYS A 206 -3.39 5.18 -8.66
N LEU A 207 -2.98 5.64 -9.85
CA LEU A 207 -3.81 6.47 -10.74
C LEU A 207 -4.25 5.76 -12.03
N ARG A 208 -4.07 4.44 -12.15
CA ARG A 208 -4.23 3.74 -13.44
C ARG A 208 -5.31 2.67 -13.40
N ARG A 209 -6.49 2.99 -13.95
CA ARG A 209 -7.43 2.01 -14.51
C ARG A 209 -7.92 2.50 -15.87
N PRO A 210 -7.24 2.15 -16.97
CA PRO A 210 -7.83 2.32 -18.29
C PRO A 210 -8.92 1.25 -18.53
N GLU A 211 -9.99 1.64 -19.23
CA GLU A 211 -10.98 0.70 -19.74
C GLU A 211 -10.35 -0.29 -20.70
N ARG A 212 -10.65 -1.58 -20.51
CA ARG A 212 -10.25 -2.63 -21.45
C ARG A 212 -11.20 -2.60 -22.66
N LYS A 213 -10.73 -2.09 -23.79
CA LYS A 213 -11.38 -2.36 -25.09
C LYS A 213 -11.03 -3.78 -25.52
N LYS A 214 -12.04 -4.64 -25.71
CA LYS A 214 -11.85 -5.97 -26.29
C LYS A 214 -11.43 -5.80 -27.75
N SER A 215 -10.23 -6.25 -28.11
CA SER A 215 -9.85 -6.44 -29.51
C SER A 215 -10.68 -7.58 -30.08
N GLY A 216 -11.24 -7.41 -31.28
CA GLY A 216 -11.90 -8.50 -32.00
C GLY A 216 -10.94 -9.64 -32.33
N PRO A 217 -11.46 -10.84 -32.64
CA PRO A 217 -10.64 -12.01 -32.96
C PRO A 217 -9.80 -11.72 -34.21
N VAL A 218 -8.48 -11.86 -34.08
CA VAL A 218 -7.58 -11.87 -35.23
C VAL A 218 -7.70 -13.24 -35.89
N LEU A 219 -8.23 -13.30 -37.12
CA LEU A 219 -8.20 -14.50 -37.95
C LEU A 219 -6.74 -14.85 -38.25
N ARG A 220 -6.21 -15.86 -37.55
CA ARG A 220 -4.91 -16.46 -37.86
C ARG A 220 -5.19 -17.80 -38.53
N VAL A 221 -4.72 -17.97 -39.77
CA VAL A 221 -4.80 -19.22 -40.52
C VAL A 221 -3.90 -20.25 -39.84
N ASP A 222 -4.43 -21.45 -39.55
CA ASP A 222 -3.67 -22.54 -38.94
C ASP A 222 -2.52 -22.94 -39.88
N LYS A 223 -1.29 -22.67 -39.44
CA LYS A 223 -0.08 -23.03 -40.16
C LYS A 223 0.36 -24.44 -39.74
N LYS A 224 0.83 -25.24 -40.69
CA LYS A 224 1.36 -26.61 -40.47
C LYS A 224 2.48 -26.69 -39.41
N CYS A 225 3.10 -25.57 -39.04
CA CYS A 225 4.16 -25.49 -38.03
C CYS A 225 3.73 -25.88 -36.60
N HIS A 226 2.43 -25.97 -36.31
CA HIS A 226 1.93 -26.34 -34.97
C HIS A 226 1.79 -27.85 -34.75
N MET A 227 1.88 -28.68 -35.80
CA MET A 227 1.78 -30.13 -35.64
C MET A 227 2.93 -30.67 -34.80
N GLY A 228 2.60 -31.40 -33.73
CA GLY A 228 3.56 -31.94 -32.74
C GLY A 228 4.21 -30.89 -31.83
N ARG A 229 3.69 -29.65 -31.81
CA ARG A 229 4.21 -28.52 -31.02
C ARG A 229 3.11 -27.78 -30.26
N ALA A 230 1.93 -28.37 -30.14
CA ALA A 230 0.81 -27.77 -29.42
C ALA A 230 1.08 -27.75 -27.90
N TYR A 231 0.25 -27.03 -27.15
CA TYR A 231 0.39 -26.95 -25.70
C TYR A 231 0.23 -28.33 -25.02
N GLY A 232 -0.62 -29.21 -25.58
CA GLY A 232 -0.71 -30.60 -25.11
C GLY A 232 0.59 -31.39 -25.30
N ASP A 233 1.30 -31.18 -26.41
CA ASP A 233 2.60 -31.80 -26.67
C ASP A 233 3.68 -31.28 -25.71
N TYR A 234 3.63 -29.98 -25.39
CA TYR A 234 4.46 -29.38 -24.34
C TYR A 234 4.22 -30.04 -22.98
N GLN A 235 2.95 -30.22 -22.58
CA GLN A 235 2.63 -30.88 -21.32
C GLN A 235 3.13 -32.32 -21.27
N ALA A 236 2.98 -33.07 -22.36
CA ALA A 236 3.50 -34.43 -22.46
C ALA A 236 5.04 -34.46 -22.37
N TYR A 237 5.73 -33.53 -23.04
CA TYR A 237 7.18 -33.43 -22.98
C TYR A 237 7.69 -33.08 -21.57
N MET A 238 7.06 -32.11 -20.91
CA MET A 238 7.43 -31.71 -19.55
C MET A 238 7.12 -32.80 -18.51
N ALA A 239 6.08 -33.61 -18.73
CA ALA A 239 5.81 -34.76 -17.87
C ALA A 239 6.91 -35.83 -17.96
N GLN A 240 7.57 -35.96 -19.12
CA GLN A 240 8.69 -36.87 -19.33
C GLN A 240 10.04 -36.25 -18.91
N ASN A 241 10.14 -34.92 -18.94
CA ASN A 241 11.36 -34.16 -18.64
C ASN A 241 11.06 -33.06 -17.62
N PRO A 242 10.76 -33.42 -16.35
CA PRO A 242 10.30 -32.45 -15.34
C PRO A 242 11.33 -31.37 -15.01
N ASP A 243 12.62 -31.69 -15.13
CA ASP A 243 13.74 -30.78 -14.82
C ASP A 243 14.13 -29.90 -16.02
N ALA A 244 13.45 -30.03 -17.16
CA ALA A 244 13.77 -29.25 -18.35
C ALA A 244 13.51 -27.75 -18.12
N MET A 245 14.49 -26.93 -18.49
CA MET A 245 14.41 -25.48 -18.28
C MET A 245 13.53 -24.83 -19.35
N VAL A 246 12.47 -24.14 -18.90
CA VAL A 246 11.50 -23.49 -19.80
C VAL A 246 11.79 -22.00 -19.92
N SER A 247 11.92 -21.55 -21.16
CA SER A 247 11.98 -20.14 -21.56
C SER A 247 10.69 -19.71 -22.25
N GLN A 248 10.20 -18.51 -21.96
CA GLN A 248 9.02 -17.94 -22.62
C GLN A 248 9.46 -16.86 -23.63
N MET A 249 9.08 -17.03 -24.89
CA MET A 249 9.43 -16.10 -25.97
C MET A 249 8.21 -15.27 -26.39
N ASP A 250 8.39 -13.98 -26.64
CA ASP A 250 7.33 -13.06 -27.05
C ASP A 250 7.86 -11.83 -27.79
N SER A 251 6.99 -11.12 -28.53
CA SER A 251 7.31 -9.89 -29.23
C SER A 251 6.59 -8.68 -28.63
N VAL A 252 7.36 -7.70 -28.16
CA VAL A 252 6.83 -6.39 -27.79
C VAL A 252 6.92 -5.46 -28.99
N VAL A 253 5.78 -5.25 -29.66
CA VAL A 253 5.68 -4.26 -30.74
C VAL A 253 5.75 -2.86 -30.15
N ILE A 254 6.70 -2.05 -30.66
CA ILE A 254 6.87 -0.64 -30.29
C ILE A 254 5.81 0.17 -31.04
N HIS A 255 5.83 0.12 -32.37
CA HIS A 255 4.86 0.72 -33.28
C HIS A 255 4.35 -0.28 -34.31
N LYS A 256 3.09 -0.16 -34.73
CA LYS A 256 2.55 -1.01 -35.80
C LYS A 256 3.33 -0.77 -37.10
N GLY A 257 3.95 -1.83 -37.64
CA GLY A 257 4.76 -1.75 -38.86
C GLY A 257 6.17 -1.20 -38.66
N GLY A 258 6.56 -0.87 -37.42
CA GLY A 258 7.91 -0.41 -37.08
C GLY A 258 8.70 -1.44 -36.27
N GLN A 259 9.63 -0.93 -35.46
CA GLN A 259 10.49 -1.75 -34.62
C GLN A 259 9.70 -2.61 -33.61
N ALA A 260 10.24 -3.78 -33.32
CA ALA A 260 9.72 -4.71 -32.33
C ALA A 260 10.86 -5.28 -31.49
N ILE A 261 10.59 -5.57 -30.23
CA ILE A 261 11.57 -6.18 -29.32
C ILE A 261 11.20 -7.66 -29.18
N LEU A 262 12.09 -8.57 -29.58
CA LEU A 262 11.98 -9.96 -29.19
C LEU A 262 12.40 -10.08 -27.73
N THR A 263 11.57 -10.72 -26.93
CA THR A 263 11.82 -10.97 -25.51
C THR A 263 11.91 -12.46 -25.26
N VAL A 264 12.93 -12.90 -24.52
CA VAL A 264 13.06 -14.29 -24.08
C VAL A 264 13.25 -14.29 -22.57
N LEU A 265 12.25 -14.81 -21.85
CA LEU A 265 12.19 -14.85 -20.40
C LEU A 265 12.57 -16.23 -19.88
N PHE A 266 13.64 -16.30 -19.09
CA PHE A 266 13.99 -17.51 -18.35
C PHE A 266 13.09 -17.64 -17.11
N THR A 267 12.20 -18.63 -17.08
CA THR A 267 11.19 -18.74 -16.00
C THR A 267 11.78 -19.09 -14.63
N THR A 268 12.99 -19.63 -14.61
CA THR A 268 13.74 -20.04 -13.41
C THR A 268 14.28 -18.88 -12.59
N CYS A 269 14.60 -17.75 -13.23
CA CYS A 269 15.17 -16.57 -12.57
C CYS A 269 14.43 -15.26 -12.91
N ASP A 270 13.41 -15.34 -13.77
CA ASP A 270 12.70 -14.20 -14.38
C ASP A 270 13.60 -13.19 -15.10
N LEU A 271 14.80 -13.61 -15.53
CA LEU A 271 15.68 -12.78 -16.36
C LEU A 271 15.12 -12.75 -17.78
N GLN A 272 15.03 -11.55 -18.35
CA GLN A 272 14.50 -11.35 -19.68
C GLN A 272 15.56 -10.78 -20.61
N LEU A 273 15.89 -11.54 -21.66
CA LEU A 273 16.68 -11.03 -22.78
C LEU A 273 15.80 -10.20 -23.71
N MET A 274 16.36 -9.17 -24.30
CA MET A 274 15.64 -8.23 -25.18
C MET A 274 16.49 -7.93 -26.42
N PHE A 275 15.94 -8.20 -27.60
CA PHE A 275 16.61 -7.98 -28.87
C PHE A 275 15.76 -7.09 -29.76
N LEU A 276 16.32 -5.96 -30.17
CA LEU A 276 15.66 -5.04 -31.07
C LEU A 276 15.63 -5.59 -32.50
N ARG A 277 14.50 -5.40 -33.19
CA ARG A 277 14.28 -5.81 -34.57
C ARG A 277 13.59 -4.71 -35.33
N ASP A 278 14.04 -4.46 -36.56
CA ASP A 278 13.41 -3.45 -37.43
C ASP A 278 12.07 -3.89 -38.00
N ARG A 279 11.83 -5.20 -38.10
CA ARG A 279 10.58 -5.77 -38.61
C ARG A 279 10.15 -6.96 -37.76
N ASN A 280 8.86 -7.10 -37.50
CA ASN A 280 8.32 -8.25 -36.77
C ASN A 280 8.06 -9.45 -37.71
N THR A 281 9.12 -10.16 -38.12
CA THR A 281 9.03 -11.29 -39.07
C THR A 281 9.74 -12.55 -38.55
N ALA A 282 9.40 -13.73 -39.07
CA ALA A 282 10.06 -14.98 -38.68
C ALA A 282 11.56 -15.02 -39.02
N ALA A 283 11.96 -14.41 -40.13
CA ALA A 283 13.38 -14.26 -40.49
C ALA A 283 14.15 -13.46 -39.42
N SER A 284 13.57 -12.35 -38.93
CA SER A 284 14.21 -11.53 -37.90
C SER A 284 14.42 -12.28 -36.57
N VAL A 285 13.50 -13.18 -36.21
CA VAL A 285 13.65 -14.05 -35.02
C VAL A 285 14.76 -15.07 -35.25
N THR A 286 14.77 -15.71 -36.42
CA THR A 286 15.79 -16.70 -36.79
C THR A 286 17.20 -16.11 -36.71
N GLU A 287 17.40 -14.91 -37.24
CA GLU A 287 18.72 -14.26 -37.22
C GLU A 287 19.22 -13.97 -35.79
N ILE A 288 18.32 -13.66 -34.84
CA ILE A 288 18.71 -13.52 -33.44
C ILE A 288 19.19 -14.86 -32.86
N PHE A 289 18.46 -15.94 -33.09
CA PHE A 289 18.86 -17.25 -32.57
C PHE A 289 20.18 -17.74 -33.20
N LYS A 290 20.42 -17.45 -34.48
CA LYS A 290 21.74 -17.71 -35.11
C LYS A 290 22.85 -16.93 -34.41
N LYS A 291 22.67 -15.62 -34.18
CA LYS A 291 23.66 -14.80 -33.45
C LYS A 291 23.92 -15.36 -32.05
N LEU A 292 22.86 -15.73 -31.33
CA LEU A 292 22.97 -16.32 -29.99
C LEU A 292 23.76 -17.63 -29.97
N ARG A 293 23.57 -18.51 -30.95
CA ARG A 293 24.35 -19.74 -31.09
C ARG A 293 25.84 -19.47 -31.26
N VAL A 294 26.17 -18.57 -32.17
CA VAL A 294 27.58 -18.19 -32.43
C VAL A 294 28.22 -17.58 -31.18
N GLN A 295 27.47 -16.71 -30.48
CA GLN A 295 27.97 -15.97 -29.32
C GLN A 295 28.13 -16.84 -28.06
N LEU A 296 27.23 -17.79 -27.85
CA LEU A 296 27.24 -18.67 -26.67
C LEU A 296 28.03 -19.97 -26.89
N GLY A 297 28.15 -20.43 -28.13
CA GLY A 297 28.57 -21.79 -28.45
C GLY A 297 27.47 -22.82 -28.16
N GLY A 298 27.62 -24.04 -28.72
CA GLY A 298 26.60 -25.09 -28.66
C GLY A 298 26.23 -25.51 -27.24
N GLU A 299 27.22 -25.72 -26.37
CA GLU A 299 27.00 -26.20 -24.99
C GLU A 299 26.17 -25.22 -24.15
N ARG A 300 26.57 -23.93 -24.10
CA ARG A 300 25.86 -22.90 -23.33
C ARG A 300 24.49 -22.59 -23.93
N PHE A 301 24.38 -22.61 -25.26
CA PHE A 301 23.10 -22.41 -25.93
C PHE A 301 22.11 -23.52 -25.55
N GLN A 302 22.50 -24.79 -25.62
CA GLN A 302 21.65 -25.93 -25.23
C GLN A 302 21.30 -25.88 -23.74
N ALA A 303 22.24 -25.49 -22.87
CA ALA A 303 21.99 -25.36 -21.44
C ALA A 303 20.93 -24.30 -21.12
N LEU A 304 20.95 -23.16 -21.82
CA LEU A 304 20.00 -22.05 -21.64
C LEU A 304 18.64 -22.30 -22.30
N PHE A 305 18.64 -22.86 -23.50
CA PHE A 305 17.47 -23.00 -24.34
C PHE A 305 17.12 -24.47 -24.55
N GLN A 306 16.53 -25.10 -23.54
CA GLN A 306 16.05 -26.48 -23.67
C GLN A 306 14.64 -26.50 -24.26
N VAL A 307 13.72 -25.79 -23.61
CA VAL A 307 12.31 -25.69 -24.00
C VAL A 307 11.91 -24.23 -24.15
N ILE A 308 11.38 -23.85 -25.31
CA ILE A 308 10.90 -22.50 -25.60
C ILE A 308 9.39 -22.54 -25.83
N LEU A 309 8.65 -21.79 -25.01
CA LEU A 309 7.20 -21.63 -25.13
C LEU A 309 6.86 -20.26 -25.72
N THR A 310 6.15 -20.23 -26.84
CA THR A 310 5.76 -18.98 -27.53
C THR A 310 4.27 -18.92 -27.84
N ASP A 311 3.77 -17.73 -28.23
CA ASP A 311 2.41 -17.59 -28.75
C ASP A 311 2.35 -18.01 -30.23
N ARG A 312 1.15 -18.10 -30.80
CA ARG A 312 0.99 -18.41 -32.23
C ARG A 312 1.20 -17.16 -33.12
N GLY A 313 2.13 -16.29 -32.76
CA GLY A 313 2.50 -15.08 -33.48
C GLY A 313 2.95 -15.38 -34.91
N SER A 314 2.64 -14.49 -35.85
CA SER A 314 3.06 -14.63 -37.26
C SER A 314 4.58 -14.66 -37.44
N GLU A 315 5.31 -14.08 -36.49
CA GLU A 315 6.77 -14.03 -36.39
C GLU A 315 7.38 -15.32 -35.83
N PHE A 316 6.58 -16.23 -35.27
CA PHE A 316 7.09 -17.47 -34.68
C PHE A 316 6.76 -18.68 -35.53
N THR A 317 6.57 -18.52 -36.84
CA THR A 317 6.03 -19.59 -37.70
C THR A 317 7.09 -20.42 -38.40
N ASP A 318 8.36 -20.26 -38.02
CA ASP A 318 9.49 -21.06 -38.50
C ASP A 318 10.25 -21.67 -37.31
N PRO A 319 9.62 -22.61 -36.56
CA PRO A 319 10.22 -23.20 -35.36
C PRO A 319 11.45 -24.03 -35.69
N THR A 320 11.51 -24.68 -36.86
CA THR A 320 12.64 -25.54 -37.25
C THR A 320 13.96 -24.78 -37.26
N ARG A 321 13.98 -23.53 -37.73
CA ARG A 321 15.20 -22.69 -37.71
C ARG A 321 15.55 -22.15 -36.32
N ILE A 322 14.60 -22.19 -35.39
CA ILE A 322 14.83 -21.87 -33.98
C ILE A 322 15.33 -23.11 -33.24
N GLU A 323 14.86 -24.31 -33.57
CA GLU A 323 15.21 -25.58 -32.93
C GLU A 323 16.56 -26.12 -33.38
N ALA A 324 16.81 -26.11 -34.70
CA ALA A 324 17.99 -26.71 -35.29
C ALA A 324 19.08 -25.67 -35.59
N ASP A 325 20.32 -26.09 -35.41
CA ASP A 325 21.47 -25.38 -35.96
C ASP A 325 21.36 -25.37 -37.50
N THR A 326 21.52 -24.20 -38.11
CA THR A 326 21.33 -24.06 -39.56
C THR A 326 22.48 -24.60 -40.39
N GLU A 327 23.64 -24.84 -39.78
CA GLU A 327 24.83 -25.39 -40.43
C GLU A 327 24.95 -26.90 -40.19
N THR A 328 24.77 -27.36 -38.95
CA THR A 328 24.92 -28.78 -38.59
C THR A 328 23.63 -29.58 -38.68
N GLY A 329 22.46 -28.92 -38.62
CA GLY A 329 21.16 -29.57 -38.57
C GLY A 329 20.82 -30.21 -37.22
N GLU A 330 21.69 -30.08 -36.21
CA GLU A 330 21.48 -30.63 -34.88
C GLU A 330 20.33 -29.91 -34.16
N ILE A 331 19.41 -30.67 -33.56
CA ILE A 331 18.31 -30.12 -32.75
C ILE A 331 18.87 -29.73 -31.38
N GLN A 332 18.94 -28.43 -31.12
CA GLN A 332 19.52 -27.87 -29.89
C GLN A 332 18.46 -27.42 -28.88
N CYS A 333 17.24 -27.14 -29.33
CA CYS A 333 16.12 -26.78 -28.46
C CYS A 333 14.78 -27.27 -29.01
N ARG A 334 13.72 -27.20 -28.20
CA ARG A 334 12.35 -27.53 -28.63
C ARG A 334 11.41 -26.35 -28.46
N VAL A 335 10.66 -26.03 -29.51
CA VAL A 335 9.70 -24.92 -29.51
C VAL A 335 8.28 -25.46 -29.42
N PHE A 336 7.50 -24.93 -28.48
CA PHE A 336 6.09 -25.24 -28.32
C PHE A 336 5.23 -23.97 -28.34
N TYR A 337 3.94 -24.14 -28.66
CA TYR A 337 2.99 -23.06 -28.80
C TYR A 337 1.89 -23.11 -27.75
N CYS A 338 1.59 -21.96 -27.17
CA CYS A 338 0.40 -21.77 -26.34
C CYS A 338 -0.89 -21.92 -27.15
N GLU A 339 -1.97 -22.13 -26.42
CA GLU A 339 -3.32 -22.11 -26.98
C GLU A 339 -3.73 -20.68 -27.38
N PRO A 340 -4.50 -20.53 -28.47
CA PRO A 340 -5.07 -19.23 -28.83
C PRO A 340 -5.91 -18.68 -27.67
N MET A 341 -5.78 -17.38 -27.41
CA MET A 341 -6.56 -16.64 -26.40
C MET A 341 -6.34 -17.09 -24.93
N ASN A 342 -5.37 -17.98 -24.65
CA ASN A 342 -5.06 -18.40 -23.29
C ASN A 342 -3.81 -17.69 -22.74
N SER A 343 -3.95 -16.42 -22.36
CA SER A 343 -2.83 -15.60 -21.86
C SER A 343 -2.22 -16.13 -20.55
N ASN A 344 -2.97 -16.93 -19.79
CA ASN A 344 -2.51 -17.48 -18.52
C ASN A 344 -1.30 -18.43 -18.67
N GLN A 345 -1.16 -19.08 -19.83
CA GLN A 345 -0.07 -20.02 -20.13
C GLN A 345 1.32 -19.34 -20.22
N LYS A 346 1.37 -18.01 -20.37
CA LYS A 346 2.59 -17.17 -20.38
C LYS A 346 2.52 -16.00 -19.39
N SER A 347 1.88 -16.21 -18.25
CA SER A 347 1.62 -15.13 -17.27
C SER A 347 2.90 -14.47 -16.71
N ASN A 348 4.04 -15.16 -16.69
CA ASN A 348 5.31 -14.57 -16.24
C ASN A 348 5.86 -13.56 -17.26
N CYS A 349 5.79 -13.86 -18.56
CA CYS A 349 6.18 -12.96 -19.63
C CYS A 349 5.36 -11.67 -19.61
N GLU A 350 4.04 -11.77 -19.42
CA GLU A 350 3.15 -10.61 -19.35
C GLU A 350 3.49 -9.67 -18.18
N ARG A 351 3.84 -10.23 -17.01
CA ARG A 351 4.29 -9.42 -15.86
C ARG A 351 5.60 -8.71 -16.14
N ASN A 352 6.56 -9.37 -16.78
CA ASN A 352 7.83 -8.73 -17.07
C ASN A 352 7.74 -7.68 -18.18
N HIS A 353 6.81 -7.84 -19.13
CA HIS A 353 6.49 -6.79 -20.11
C HIS A 353 5.97 -5.51 -19.47
N GLU A 354 5.36 -5.59 -18.28
CA GLU A 354 4.96 -4.40 -17.51
C GLU A 354 6.16 -3.47 -17.28
N PHE A 355 7.36 -4.02 -17.02
CA PHE A 355 8.59 -3.25 -16.85
C PHE A 355 9.04 -2.55 -18.13
N ILE A 356 8.94 -3.22 -19.29
CA ILE A 356 9.19 -2.55 -20.57
C ILE A 356 8.21 -1.39 -20.75
N ARG A 357 6.94 -1.58 -20.39
CA ARG A 357 5.90 -0.54 -20.52
C ARG A 357 6.03 0.58 -19.49
N TYR A 358 6.87 0.43 -18.47
CA TYR A 358 7.24 1.51 -17.57
C TYR A 358 8.22 2.49 -18.23
N VAL A 359 9.15 1.96 -19.04
CA VAL A 359 10.18 2.75 -19.73
C VAL A 359 9.69 3.21 -21.11
N ILE A 360 8.93 2.36 -21.81
CA ILE A 360 8.30 2.63 -23.12
C ILE A 360 6.77 2.54 -23.00
N PRO A 361 6.10 3.59 -22.50
CA PRO A 361 4.64 3.61 -22.39
C PRO A 361 3.98 3.50 -23.77
N LYS A 362 2.83 2.82 -23.81
CA LYS A 362 2.02 2.76 -25.04
C LYS A 362 1.61 4.17 -25.47
N GLY A 363 1.82 4.50 -26.75
CA GLY A 363 1.48 5.80 -27.32
C GLY A 363 2.51 6.91 -27.07
N GLN A 364 3.61 6.63 -26.36
CA GLN A 364 4.71 7.59 -26.11
C GLN A 364 6.06 7.02 -26.56
N ALA A 365 6.06 5.96 -27.35
CA ALA A 365 7.28 5.37 -27.87
C ALA A 365 7.90 6.26 -28.96
N ARG A 366 9.23 6.36 -28.99
CA ARG A 366 9.99 7.02 -30.08
C ARG A 366 9.87 6.23 -31.37
N ASP A 367 10.04 6.89 -32.51
CA ASP A 367 9.95 6.23 -33.83
C ASP A 367 11.02 5.16 -34.02
N ARG A 368 12.22 5.42 -33.49
CA ARG A 368 13.34 4.48 -33.49
C ARG A 368 14.05 4.47 -32.13
N TYR A 369 14.54 3.29 -31.80
CA TYR A 369 15.46 2.99 -30.71
C TYR A 369 16.73 2.37 -31.29
N ALA A 370 17.84 2.53 -30.59
CA ALA A 370 19.10 1.82 -30.84
C ALA A 370 19.17 0.51 -30.06
N GLU A 371 20.03 -0.42 -30.49
CA GLU A 371 20.19 -1.69 -29.78
C GLU A 371 20.78 -1.48 -28.39
N GLU A 372 21.70 -0.53 -28.25
CA GLU A 372 22.37 -0.14 -27.00
C GLU A 372 21.36 0.43 -25.99
N GLU A 373 20.41 1.25 -26.43
CA GLU A 373 19.32 1.77 -25.58
C GLU A 373 18.48 0.60 -25.03
N ILE A 374 18.12 -0.36 -25.88
CA ILE A 374 17.34 -1.54 -25.45
C ILE A 374 18.14 -2.42 -24.50
N ARG A 375 19.46 -2.53 -24.71
CA ARG A 375 20.38 -3.26 -23.82
C ARG A 375 20.49 -2.58 -22.45
N GLU A 376 20.61 -1.25 -22.41
CA GLU A 376 20.60 -0.48 -21.16
C GLU A 376 19.27 -0.68 -20.40
N MET A 377 18.13 -0.57 -21.11
CA MET A 377 16.81 -0.84 -20.53
C MET A 377 16.70 -2.26 -19.97
N MET A 378 17.20 -3.25 -20.71
CA MET A 378 17.25 -4.64 -20.27
C MET A 378 18.07 -4.79 -18.97
N ASN A 379 19.25 -4.19 -18.90
CA ASN A 379 20.13 -4.25 -17.73
C ASN A 379 19.50 -3.58 -16.51
N HIS A 380 18.83 -2.44 -16.68
CA HIS A 380 18.03 -1.80 -15.64
C HIS A 380 16.90 -2.71 -15.13
N ILE A 381 16.14 -3.34 -16.04
CA ILE A 381 15.00 -4.20 -15.70
C ILE A 381 15.46 -5.48 -14.98
N ASN A 382 16.54 -6.11 -15.47
CA ASN A 382 17.10 -7.35 -14.92
C ASN A 382 17.91 -7.13 -13.63
N SER A 383 18.34 -5.89 -13.37
CA SER A 383 18.99 -5.51 -12.11
C SER A 383 18.00 -5.15 -11.00
N TYR A 384 16.73 -4.91 -11.34
CA TYR A 384 15.71 -4.52 -10.37
C TYR A 384 15.28 -5.70 -9.47
N PRO A 385 15.36 -5.56 -8.13
CA PRO A 385 14.92 -6.57 -7.17
C PRO A 385 13.49 -7.06 -7.38
N ARG A 386 13.26 -8.37 -7.31
CA ARG A 386 11.92 -8.97 -7.41
C ARG A 386 11.48 -9.54 -6.07
N LYS A 387 10.26 -9.20 -5.64
CA LYS A 387 9.65 -9.76 -4.41
C LYS A 387 9.56 -11.28 -4.45
N LYS A 388 9.27 -11.87 -5.62
CA LYS A 388 9.22 -13.34 -5.82
C LYS A 388 10.52 -14.02 -5.40
N TRP A 389 11.65 -13.34 -5.57
CA TRP A 389 12.99 -13.85 -5.27
C TRP A 389 13.55 -13.25 -3.97
N ASN A 390 12.68 -12.92 -3.01
CA ASN A 390 13.06 -12.33 -1.72
C ASN A 390 13.98 -11.11 -1.85
N GLY A 391 13.76 -10.28 -2.89
CA GLY A 391 14.56 -9.08 -3.12
C GLY A 391 15.85 -9.30 -3.92
N GLN A 392 16.13 -10.50 -4.40
CA GLN A 392 17.23 -10.71 -5.35
C GLN A 392 16.84 -10.23 -6.75
N ALA A 393 17.82 -9.74 -7.52
CA ALA A 393 17.59 -9.36 -8.89
C ALA A 393 17.72 -10.56 -9.85
N PRO A 394 16.95 -10.58 -10.96
CA PRO A 394 17.05 -11.64 -11.96
C PRO A 394 18.48 -11.90 -12.46
N ILE A 395 19.28 -10.86 -12.65
CA ILE A 395 20.67 -11.00 -13.10
C ILE A 395 21.56 -11.72 -12.07
N ASP A 396 21.35 -11.50 -10.77
CA ASP A 396 22.14 -12.14 -9.73
C ASP A 396 21.82 -13.64 -9.67
N LEU A 397 20.55 -14.00 -9.86
CA LEU A 397 20.12 -15.40 -9.96
C LEU A 397 20.65 -16.06 -11.23
N PHE A 398 20.60 -15.36 -12.36
CA PHE A 398 21.11 -15.87 -13.63
C PHE A 398 22.60 -16.19 -13.53
N LYS A 399 23.40 -15.27 -12.96
CA LYS A 399 24.84 -15.49 -12.73
C LYS A 399 25.11 -16.69 -11.82
N LYS A 400 24.28 -16.91 -10.80
CA LYS A 400 24.39 -18.10 -9.93
C LYS A 400 24.07 -19.41 -10.65
N ILE A 401 23.14 -19.41 -11.61
CA ILE A 401 22.69 -20.62 -12.31
C ILE A 401 23.59 -20.95 -13.51
N TYR A 402 23.96 -19.93 -14.30
CA TYR A 402 24.62 -20.12 -15.61
C TYR A 402 26.04 -19.54 -15.68
N GLY A 403 26.52 -18.93 -14.60
CA GLY A 403 27.86 -18.36 -14.48
C GLY A 403 28.01 -16.94 -15.02
N GLU A 404 29.05 -16.25 -14.55
CA GLU A 404 29.36 -14.86 -14.88
C GLU A 404 29.70 -14.70 -16.37
N GLU A 405 30.50 -15.61 -16.92
CA GLU A 405 30.95 -15.57 -18.32
C GLU A 405 29.77 -15.60 -19.30
N THR A 406 28.77 -16.43 -19.01
CA THR A 406 27.56 -16.53 -19.83
C THR A 406 26.74 -15.24 -19.77
N ALA A 407 26.69 -14.59 -18.60
CA ALA A 407 26.05 -13.30 -18.45
C ALA A 407 26.77 -12.20 -19.25
N THR A 408 28.11 -12.17 -19.20
CA THR A 408 28.94 -11.25 -19.99
C THR A 408 28.74 -11.46 -21.48
N LEU A 409 28.73 -12.70 -21.96
CA LEU A 409 28.45 -13.01 -23.36
C LEU A 409 27.09 -12.51 -23.80
N LEU A 410 26.07 -12.51 -22.93
CA LEU A 410 24.74 -11.98 -23.25
C LEU A 410 24.61 -10.46 -23.10
N GLY A 411 25.70 -9.74 -22.78
CA GLY A 411 25.69 -8.30 -22.54
C GLY A 411 24.93 -7.89 -21.27
N LEU A 412 24.83 -8.80 -20.29
CA LEU A 412 24.12 -8.57 -19.03
C LEU A 412 25.05 -7.86 -18.03
N GLU A 413 24.70 -6.63 -17.67
CA GLU A 413 25.43 -5.84 -16.71
C GLU A 413 24.56 -5.51 -15.50
N LYS A 414 25.16 -5.62 -14.31
CA LYS A 414 24.47 -5.31 -13.05
C LYS A 414 24.49 -3.80 -12.83
N ILE A 415 23.31 -3.21 -12.82
CA ILE A 415 23.12 -1.80 -12.44
C ILE A 415 22.98 -1.72 -10.91
N PRO A 416 23.75 -0.86 -10.23
CA PRO A 416 23.58 -0.61 -8.79
C PRO A 416 22.15 -0.17 -8.49
N SER A 417 21.57 -0.68 -7.40
CA SER A 417 20.15 -0.47 -7.11
C SER A 417 19.75 1.01 -6.99
N ALA A 418 20.62 1.88 -6.49
CA ALA A 418 20.39 3.33 -6.43
C ALA A 418 20.40 4.04 -7.81
N SER A 419 20.97 3.40 -8.83
CA SER A 419 21.08 3.93 -10.20
C SER A 419 19.99 3.41 -11.15
N ILE A 420 19.11 2.52 -10.66
CA ILE A 420 18.06 1.90 -11.48
C ILE A 420 16.95 2.91 -11.78
N THR A 421 16.92 3.35 -13.04
CA THR A 421 15.81 4.08 -13.66
C THR A 421 14.85 3.13 -14.38
N LEU A 422 13.56 3.22 -14.09
CA LEU A 422 12.49 2.43 -14.71
C LEU A 422 11.34 3.36 -15.18
N THR A 423 11.70 4.45 -15.82
CA THR A 423 10.82 5.48 -16.38
C THR A 423 11.33 5.90 -17.77
N PRO A 424 10.54 6.63 -18.57
CA PRO A 424 10.97 7.10 -19.89
C PRO A 424 12.23 7.98 -19.86
N ALA A 425 12.57 8.55 -18.70
CA ALA A 425 13.79 9.34 -18.49
C ALA A 425 15.08 8.54 -18.71
N LEU A 426 15.01 7.20 -18.78
CA LEU A 426 16.17 6.37 -19.11
C LEU A 426 16.80 6.77 -20.45
N PHE A 427 15.98 7.11 -21.45
CA PHE A 427 16.47 7.41 -22.79
C PHE A 427 16.75 8.90 -23.05
N THR A 428 16.56 9.77 -22.05
CA THR A 428 16.72 11.23 -22.19
C THR A 428 18.02 11.74 -21.57
N ARG A 429 18.99 10.84 -21.33
CA ARG A 429 20.28 11.17 -20.73
C ARG A 429 21.25 11.78 -21.73
#